data_AF-A0A9J6GDY2-F1
#
_entry.id   AF-A0A9J6GDY2-F1
#
_cell.length_a   1.000
_cell.length_b   1.000
_cell.length_c   1.000
_cell.angle_alpha   90.00
_cell.angle_beta   90.00
_cell.angle_gamma   90.00
#
_symmetry.space_group_name_H-M   'P 1'
#
loop_
_entity.id
_entity.type
_entity.pdbx_description
1 polymer ?
#
loop_
_entity_poly.entity_id
_entity_poly.type
_entity_poly.pdbx_seq_one_letter_code
_entity_poly.pdbx_strand_id
1 'polypeptide(L)'
;MPKTCCVPGCRSGYRGTSEKVSLFCLPSDADKREQWKRAIPRQEAGSFSFDSQHVRVCEKHFDTADVVWNDTFLVKGDVVSLRREKPKLRPDAVPRRFDGLPAYLSKPKPRSRSTRVQPATKRRHLSSPDAIAEEILPLLC
;
A
#
# COMPACT_ATOMS: atom_id res chain seq x y z
N MET A 1 -12.68 13.46 19.29
CA MET A 1 -11.63 13.08 18.32
C MET A 1 -10.98 14.35 17.78
N PRO A 2 -9.64 14.37 17.60
CA PRO A 2 -8.95 15.47 16.94
C PRO A 2 -9.54 15.71 15.55
N LYS A 3 -9.59 16.97 15.15
CA LYS A 3 -10.24 17.41 13.91
C LYS A 3 -9.25 17.91 12.87
N THR A 4 -7.94 17.89 13.13
CA THR A 4 -6.94 18.47 12.25
C THR A 4 -6.08 17.40 11.59
N CYS A 5 -5.70 17.63 10.33
CA CYS A 5 -4.75 16.78 9.63
C CYS A 5 -3.31 17.07 10.08
N CYS A 6 -2.47 16.05 10.25
CA CYS A 6 -1.07 16.20 10.63
C CYS A 6 -0.13 16.50 9.45
N VAL A 7 -0.57 16.30 8.22
CA VAL A 7 0.28 16.49 7.04
C VAL A 7 0.69 17.97 6.94
N PRO A 8 1.99 18.29 6.77
CA PRO A 8 2.44 19.67 6.64
C PRO A 8 1.75 20.40 5.50
N GLY A 9 1.44 21.69 5.69
CA GLY A 9 0.74 22.50 4.68
C GLY A 9 -0.77 22.19 4.52
N CYS A 10 -1.25 21.07 5.06
CA CYS A 10 -2.67 20.73 5.00
C CYS A 10 -3.47 21.47 6.08
N ARG A 11 -4.46 22.27 5.66
CA ARG A 11 -5.34 23.01 6.58
C ARG A 11 -6.66 22.31 6.87
N SER A 12 -6.84 21.07 6.39
CA SER A 12 -8.04 20.28 6.60
C SER A 12 -8.42 20.17 8.07
N GLY A 13 -9.64 20.63 8.39
CA GLY A 13 -10.26 20.56 9.71
C GLY A 13 -9.69 21.50 10.78
N TYR A 14 -8.83 22.45 10.38
CA TYR A 14 -8.52 23.62 11.19
C TYR A 14 -9.74 24.55 11.31
N ARG A 15 -9.81 25.35 12.38
CA ARG A 15 -10.88 26.34 12.56
C ARG A 15 -10.92 27.29 11.35
N GLY A 16 -12.13 27.59 10.88
CA GLY A 16 -12.36 28.43 9.69
C GLY A 16 -12.37 27.67 8.36
N THR A 17 -12.07 26.36 8.35
CA THR A 17 -12.20 25.54 7.15
C THR A 17 -13.64 25.04 7.02
N SER A 18 -14.33 25.40 5.93
CA SER A 18 -15.70 24.95 5.63
C SER A 18 -15.75 23.56 5.00
N GLU A 19 -14.64 23.13 4.40
CA GLU A 19 -14.55 21.85 3.73
C GLU A 19 -14.62 20.67 4.71
N LYS A 20 -15.59 19.79 4.49
CA LYS A 20 -15.74 18.55 5.25
C LYS A 20 -14.92 17.47 4.58
N VAL A 21 -13.90 16.98 5.29
CA VAL A 21 -13.09 15.85 4.85
C VAL A 21 -13.08 14.75 5.89
N SER A 22 -12.97 13.50 5.42
CA SER A 22 -12.79 12.36 6.30
C SER A 22 -11.36 12.32 6.85
N LEU A 23 -11.24 12.06 8.15
CA LEU A 23 -9.96 11.95 8.87
C LEU A 23 -9.76 10.52 9.36
N PHE A 24 -8.60 9.95 9.04
CA PHE A 24 -8.23 8.59 9.42
C PHE A 24 -7.19 8.59 10.53
N CYS A 25 -7.34 7.69 11.50
CA CYS A 25 -6.32 7.39 12.49
C CYS A 25 -5.14 6.67 11.83
N LEU A 26 -3.97 6.76 12.46
CA LEU A 26 -2.86 5.89 12.08
C LEU A 26 -3.23 4.41 12.30
N PRO A 27 -2.74 3.50 11.45
CA PRO A 27 -2.93 2.06 11.64
C PRO A 27 -2.49 1.60 13.03
N SER A 28 -3.20 0.62 13.60
CA SER A 28 -2.76 -0.09 14.82
C SER A 28 -1.63 -1.06 14.52
N ASP A 29 -1.59 -1.60 13.30
CA ASP A 29 -0.52 -2.46 12.80
C ASP A 29 0.81 -1.69 12.72
N ALA A 30 1.87 -2.26 13.32
CA ALA A 30 3.16 -1.59 13.47
C ALA A 30 3.84 -1.36 12.11
N ASP A 31 3.83 -2.36 11.23
CA ASP A 31 4.48 -2.28 9.92
C ASP A 31 3.80 -1.26 9.02
N LYS A 32 2.47 -1.25 8.98
CA LYS A 32 1.70 -0.28 8.21
C LYS A 32 1.80 1.12 8.81
N ARG A 33 1.84 1.25 10.15
CA ARG A 33 2.09 2.52 10.81
C ARG A 33 3.44 3.08 10.40
N GLU A 34 4.48 2.26 10.43
CA GLU A 34 5.83 2.65 10.02
C GLU A 34 5.89 3.05 8.53
N GLN A 35 5.15 2.35 7.65
CA GLN A 35 4.98 2.78 6.26
C GLN A 35 4.35 4.17 6.14
N TRP A 36 3.36 4.49 6.97
CA TRP A 36 2.76 5.83 7.01
C TRP A 36 3.74 6.87 7.55
N LYS A 37 4.50 6.55 8.62
CA LYS A 37 5.52 7.46 9.18
C LYS A 37 6.54 7.84 8.11
N ARG A 38 7.01 6.87 7.31
CA ARG A 38 7.96 7.11 6.22
C ARG A 38 7.37 7.86 5.02
N ALA A 39 6.07 7.69 4.76
CA ALA A 39 5.40 8.31 3.64
C ALA A 39 5.03 9.77 3.91
N ILE A 40 4.65 10.11 5.14
CA ILE A 40 4.25 11.46 5.52
C ILE A 40 5.51 12.32 5.68
N PRO A 41 5.64 13.45 4.97
CA PRO A 41 6.84 14.29 5.01
C PRO A 41 6.90 15.17 6.27
N ARG A 42 6.75 14.56 7.46
CA ARG A 42 6.78 15.24 8.76
C ARG A 42 7.70 14.49 9.70
N GLN A 43 8.61 15.22 10.35
CA GLN A 43 9.48 14.68 11.38
C GLN A 43 8.79 14.69 12.75
N GLU A 44 9.12 13.71 13.59
CA GLU A 44 8.77 13.74 15.01
C GLU A 44 9.66 14.76 15.71
N ALA A 45 9.04 15.78 16.31
CA ALA A 45 9.74 16.86 16.97
C ALA A 45 8.80 17.56 17.96
N GLY A 46 9.36 17.95 19.12
CA GLY A 46 8.62 18.61 20.19
C GLY A 46 7.42 17.77 20.65
N SER A 47 6.23 18.35 20.58
CA SER A 47 4.97 17.69 20.98
C SER A 47 4.35 16.79 19.92
N PHE A 48 4.93 16.71 18.71
CA PHE A 48 4.42 15.86 17.65
C PHE A 48 5.10 14.49 17.65
N SER A 49 4.30 13.44 17.83
CA SER A 49 4.70 12.03 17.68
C SER A 49 3.62 11.28 16.90
N PHE A 50 4.02 10.42 15.95
CA PHE A 50 3.10 9.56 15.20
C PHE A 50 2.43 8.48 16.06
N ASP A 51 2.94 8.21 17.26
CA ASP A 51 2.32 7.26 18.19
C ASP A 51 1.19 7.88 19.02
N SER A 52 1.02 9.21 18.93
CA SER A 52 -0.11 9.87 19.57
C SER A 52 -1.43 9.46 18.94
N GLN A 53 -2.39 9.10 19.81
CA GLN A 53 -3.78 8.83 19.44
C GLN A 53 -4.49 10.02 18.78
N HIS A 54 -3.86 11.21 18.76
CA HIS A 54 -4.41 12.42 18.19
C HIS A 54 -4.00 12.69 16.73
N VAL A 55 -3.10 11.88 16.17
CA VAL A 55 -2.59 12.07 14.81
C VAL A 55 -3.63 11.58 13.80
N ARG A 56 -3.97 12.44 12.83
CA ARG A 56 -4.96 12.13 11.79
C ARG A 56 -4.47 12.54 10.41
N VAL A 57 -4.81 11.74 9.39
CA VAL A 57 -4.53 12.04 7.99
C VAL A 57 -5.86 12.15 7.23
N CYS A 58 -6.06 13.22 6.47
CA CYS A 58 -7.30 13.40 5.71
C CYS A 58 -7.31 12.60 4.40
N GLU A 59 -8.51 12.32 3.88
CA GLU A 59 -8.73 11.52 2.68
C GLU A 59 -8.03 12.03 1.41
N LYS A 60 -7.74 13.33 1.34
CA LYS A 60 -7.02 13.97 0.22
C LYS A 60 -5.62 13.40 0.01
N HIS A 61 -5.00 12.87 1.06
CA HIS A 61 -3.65 12.31 0.99
C HIS A 61 -3.62 10.89 0.45
N PHE A 62 -4.78 10.26 0.27
CA PHE A 62 -4.92 8.91 -0.29
C PHE A 62 -5.37 8.96 -1.74
N ASP A 63 -5.19 7.84 -2.44
CA ASP A 63 -5.85 7.62 -3.71
C ASP A 63 -7.37 7.48 -3.47
N THR A 64 -8.20 8.01 -4.37
CA THR A 64 -9.66 7.88 -4.26
C THR A 64 -10.10 6.42 -4.31
N ALA A 65 -9.34 5.57 -5.01
CA ALA A 65 -9.55 4.12 -5.03
C ALA A 65 -9.24 3.41 -3.70
N ASP A 66 -8.47 4.06 -2.82
CA ASP A 66 -8.12 3.55 -1.49
C ASP A 66 -9.13 3.93 -0.41
N VAL A 67 -10.02 4.89 -0.70
CA VAL A 67 -11.08 5.35 0.20
C VAL A 67 -12.38 4.62 -0.14
N VAL A 68 -12.79 3.70 0.73
CA VAL A 68 -13.97 2.86 0.54
C VAL A 68 -15.18 3.51 1.20
N TRP A 69 -16.11 3.96 0.34
CA TRP A 69 -17.36 4.60 0.72
C TRP A 69 -18.57 3.69 0.67
N ASN A 70 -18.50 2.59 -0.09
CA ASN A 70 -19.56 1.59 -0.20
C ASN A 70 -19.01 0.23 0.21
N ASP A 71 -19.75 -0.50 1.05
CA ASP A 71 -19.50 -1.91 1.26
C ASP A 71 -20.33 -2.72 0.28
N THR A 72 -19.69 -3.68 -0.37
CA THR A 72 -20.34 -4.58 -1.32
C THR A 72 -20.49 -5.94 -0.67
N PHE A 73 -21.71 -6.47 -0.67
CA PHE A 73 -22.06 -7.77 -0.11
C PHE A 73 -22.73 -8.63 -1.18
N LEU A 74 -22.49 -9.94 -1.13
CA LEU A 74 -23.22 -10.91 -1.93
C LEU A 74 -24.34 -11.49 -1.08
N VAL A 75 -25.58 -11.19 -1.42
CA VAL A 75 -26.76 -11.69 -0.71
C VAL A 75 -27.61 -12.48 -1.70
N LYS A 76 -27.73 -13.80 -1.50
CA LYS A 76 -28.51 -14.70 -2.36
C LYS A 76 -28.13 -14.66 -3.85
N GLY A 77 -26.87 -14.35 -4.16
CA GLY A 77 -26.38 -14.23 -5.54
C GLY A 77 -26.41 -12.80 -6.10
N ASP A 78 -27.10 -11.88 -5.41
CA ASP A 78 -27.15 -10.47 -5.80
C ASP A 78 -26.09 -9.64 -5.10
N VAL A 79 -25.47 -8.73 -5.85
CA VAL A 79 -24.48 -7.80 -5.34
C VAL A 79 -25.19 -6.56 -4.81
N VAL A 80 -25.24 -6.42 -3.49
CA VAL A 80 -25.83 -5.26 -2.81
C VAL A 80 -24.71 -4.34 -2.33
N SER A 81 -24.81 -3.05 -2.69
CA SER A 81 -23.88 -2.01 -2.21
C SER A 81 -24.54 -1.12 -1.16
N LEU A 82 -23.94 -1.01 0.03
CA LEU A 82 -24.41 -0.14 1.10
C LEU A 82 -23.44 1.02 1.32
N ARG A 83 -23.97 2.24 1.30
CA ARG A 83 -23.20 3.47 1.53
C ARG A 83 -22.85 3.61 3.01
N ARG A 84 -21.56 3.78 3.31
CA ARG A 84 -21.05 4.07 4.65
C ARG A 84 -21.28 5.52 5.05
N GLU A 85 -21.64 5.76 6.30
CA GLU A 85 -21.61 7.10 6.88
C GLU A 85 -20.18 7.64 7.00
N LYS A 86 -19.24 6.78 7.42
CA LYS A 86 -17.80 7.09 7.53
C LYS A 86 -16.99 6.18 6.61
N PRO A 87 -16.15 6.71 5.72
CA PRO A 87 -15.34 5.86 4.86
C PRO A 87 -14.31 5.09 5.67
N LYS A 88 -13.83 3.98 5.09
CA LYS A 88 -12.63 3.28 5.57
C LYS A 88 -11.54 3.35 4.51
N LEU A 89 -10.31 3.12 4.94
CA LEU A 89 -9.20 2.90 4.03
C LEU A 89 -9.07 1.42 3.69
N ARG A 90 -8.59 1.14 2.48
CA ARG A 90 -8.13 -0.20 2.11
C ARG A 90 -6.97 -0.66 3.00
N PRO A 91 -6.80 -1.98 3.20
CA PRO A 91 -5.72 -2.51 4.03
C PRO A 91 -4.33 -2.18 3.50
N ASP A 92 -4.17 -1.93 2.20
CA ASP A 92 -2.90 -1.54 1.55
C ASP A 92 -2.74 -0.02 1.38
N ALA A 93 -3.70 0.78 1.83
CA ALA A 93 -3.68 2.23 1.65
C ALA A 93 -2.55 2.89 2.45
N VAL A 94 -1.77 3.72 1.76
CA VAL A 94 -0.69 4.55 2.31
C VAL A 94 -0.83 5.97 1.74
N PRO A 95 -0.64 7.03 2.54
CA PRO A 95 -0.72 8.40 2.03
C PRO A 95 0.38 8.65 0.99
N ARG A 96 0.01 9.26 -0.13
CA ARG A 96 0.87 9.47 -1.30
C ARG A 96 0.74 10.85 -1.95
N ARG A 97 -0.35 11.56 -1.67
CA ARG A 97 -0.64 12.87 -2.27
C ARG A 97 -0.36 13.98 -1.26
N PHE A 98 0.55 14.89 -1.59
CA PHE A 98 0.95 16.00 -0.74
C PHE A 98 0.90 17.30 -1.55
N ASP A 99 -0.32 17.77 -1.81
CA ASP A 99 -0.55 19.02 -2.56
C ASP A 99 0.07 20.20 -1.80
N GLY A 100 0.77 21.09 -2.53
CA GLY A 100 1.48 22.23 -1.93
C GLY A 100 2.88 21.92 -1.39
N LEU A 101 3.36 20.68 -1.53
CA LEU A 101 4.76 20.29 -1.29
C LEU A 101 5.48 19.98 -2.61
N PRO A 102 6.83 20.00 -2.64
CA PRO A 102 7.60 19.59 -3.82
C PRO A 102 7.19 18.21 -4.35
N ALA A 103 7.04 18.11 -5.67
CA ALA A 103 6.47 16.93 -6.34
C ALA A 103 7.20 15.61 -6.00
N TYR A 104 8.50 15.66 -5.71
CA TYR A 104 9.28 14.46 -5.35
C TYR A 104 8.82 13.79 -4.04
N LEU A 105 8.09 14.50 -3.18
CA LEU A 105 7.50 13.95 -1.96
C LEU A 105 6.19 13.19 -2.23
N SER A 106 5.49 13.53 -3.33
CA SER A 106 4.28 12.84 -3.75
C SER A 106 4.63 11.68 -4.69
N LYS A 107 4.58 10.45 -4.18
CA LYS A 107 4.90 9.25 -4.99
C LYS A 107 3.62 8.64 -5.55
N PRO A 108 3.44 8.54 -6.89
CA PRO A 108 2.25 7.91 -7.46
C PRO A 108 2.14 6.45 -7.01
N LYS A 109 0.91 5.94 -6.95
CA LYS A 109 0.68 4.53 -6.63
C LYS A 109 1.31 3.67 -7.74
N PRO A 110 2.17 2.69 -7.40
CA PRO A 110 2.68 1.76 -8.40
C PRO A 110 1.49 1.02 -8.99
N ARG A 111 1.39 0.98 -10.32
CA ARG A 111 0.38 0.16 -11.00
C ARG A 111 0.61 -1.28 -10.58
N SER A 112 -0.47 -1.96 -10.15
CA SER A 112 -0.44 -3.39 -9.89
C SER A 112 0.17 -4.07 -11.11
N ARG A 113 1.36 -4.69 -10.95
CA ARG A 113 1.88 -5.61 -11.95
C ARG A 113 0.95 -6.81 -11.86
N SER A 114 -0.07 -6.86 -12.74
CA SER A 114 -0.80 -8.08 -13.00
C SER A 114 0.24 -9.19 -13.16
N THR A 115 0.16 -10.23 -12.32
CA THR A 115 1.04 -11.38 -12.38
C THR A 115 0.97 -11.89 -13.81
N ARG A 116 2.01 -11.64 -14.61
CA ARG A 116 2.15 -12.27 -15.93
C ARG A 116 2.09 -13.76 -15.64
N VAL A 117 0.98 -14.41 -15.98
CA VAL A 117 0.84 -15.86 -15.94
C VAL A 117 1.97 -16.36 -16.82
N GLN A 118 3.03 -16.89 -16.20
CA GLN A 118 4.10 -17.54 -16.93
C GLN A 118 3.49 -18.81 -17.53
N PRO A 119 3.48 -19.00 -18.86
CA PRO A 119 2.99 -20.23 -19.43
C PRO A 119 3.88 -21.39 -18.94
N ALA A 120 3.24 -22.41 -18.37
CA ALA A 120 3.89 -23.62 -17.91
C ALA A 120 4.33 -24.47 -19.12
N THR A 121 5.57 -24.30 -19.57
CA THR A 121 6.28 -25.23 -20.46
C THR A 121 7.75 -25.21 -20.04
N LYS A 122 8.49 -26.28 -19.77
CA LYS A 122 8.44 -27.68 -20.22
C LYS A 122 9.22 -28.50 -19.18
N ARG A 123 8.64 -29.62 -18.71
CA ARG A 123 9.35 -30.63 -17.90
C ARG A 123 10.61 -31.06 -18.65
N ARG A 124 11.81 -30.84 -18.10
CA ARG A 124 13.00 -31.61 -18.50
C ARG A 124 13.09 -32.79 -17.55
N HIS A 125 12.87 -33.97 -18.12
CA HIS A 125 13.01 -35.27 -17.51
C HIS A 125 14.43 -35.40 -16.93
N LEU A 126 14.54 -35.66 -15.63
CA LEU A 126 15.79 -36.09 -15.01
C LEU A 126 15.94 -37.58 -15.28
N SER A 127 17.03 -37.96 -15.93
CA SER A 127 17.54 -39.34 -15.89
C SER A 127 19.03 -39.31 -16.19
N SER A 128 19.84 -39.37 -15.15
CA SER A 128 21.08 -40.16 -15.16
C SER A 128 20.71 -41.53 -14.57
N PRO A 129 21.23 -42.65 -15.09
CA PRO A 129 22.45 -43.19 -14.47
C PRO A 129 23.41 -43.96 -15.40
N ASP A 130 24.69 -43.90 -15.03
CA ASP A 130 25.76 -44.92 -14.99
C ASP A 130 25.70 -46.21 -15.86
N ALA A 131 26.78 -46.44 -16.65
CA ALA A 131 27.49 -47.73 -16.87
C ALA A 131 28.60 -47.53 -17.94
N ILE A 132 29.90 -47.54 -17.58
CA ILE A 132 30.87 -48.67 -17.67
C ILE A 132 31.15 -49.19 -19.08
N ALA A 133 32.43 -49.09 -19.50
CA ALA A 133 33.27 -50.00 -20.30
C ALA A 133 34.26 -49.15 -21.14
N GLU A 134 35.51 -49.02 -20.72
CA GLU A 134 36.65 -49.92 -21.03
C GLU A 134 37.18 -49.75 -22.47
N GLU A 135 38.51 -49.54 -22.53
CA GLU A 135 39.43 -49.95 -23.60
C GLU A 135 39.30 -49.24 -24.97
N ILE A 136 40.30 -48.53 -25.51
CA ILE A 136 41.59 -49.03 -26.00
C ILE A 136 42.53 -47.83 -26.28
N LEU A 137 43.74 -47.87 -25.71
CA LEU A 137 44.93 -47.18 -26.24
C LEU A 137 45.36 -47.84 -27.55
N PRO A 138 45.80 -47.06 -28.55
CA PRO A 138 47.20 -47.22 -28.95
C PRO A 138 47.87 -45.86 -29.24
N LEU A 139 49.00 -45.60 -28.59
CA LEU A 139 50.36 -45.64 -29.17
C LEU A 139 50.74 -44.42 -30.05
N LEU A 140 51.77 -43.73 -29.53
CA LEU A 140 52.93 -43.18 -30.25
C LEU A 140 52.71 -41.99 -31.20
N CYS A 141 53.09 -40.80 -30.73
CA CYS A 141 54.32 -40.12 -31.16
C CYS A 141 54.80 -39.17 -30.05
#